data_AF-A0A0C2GE98-F1
#
_entry.id   AF-A0A0C2GE98-F1
#
_cell.length_a   1.000
_cell.length_b   1.000
_cell.length_c   1.000
_cell.angle_alpha   90.00
_cell.angle_beta   90.00
_cell.angle_gamma   90.00
#
_symmetry.space_group_name_H-M   'P 1'
#
loop_
_entity.id
_entity.type
_entity.pdbx_description
1 polymer ?
#
loop_
_entity_poly.entity_id
_entity_poly.type
_entity_poly.pdbx_seq_one_letter_code
_entity_poly.pdbx_strand_id
1 'polypeptide(L)'
;MYRPRFLLLVALLYEGETDHLAHAIDKTPSGHIEKNSRAPMEKIESCKMSRDCVNFPQDLCVESTCVRLGQPCQTNMQCPHFDQIFCVNNRCILLGEKCFRDRECPEYPHTACLKGKCKQIGQTCFLDDDCPSPAECVNGKCVKLNTFCRTDNECPGSPPVYCLKSKCIRMGQSCSRDSECLHFPHTVCVNSQCIKIGQYCKKNENCLYYPQTQCINSRCIKLGQQCSSSAQCPRFAGMRCTNWGCIRYGNSCEIDKQCTFGMKCVVGRCIQLGQACLNNKNCPHSQTGETKCINYRCVKSGHN
;
A
#
# COMPACT_ATOMS: atom_id res chain seq x y z
N MET A 1 11.28 -22.75 -53.56
CA MET A 1 12.10 -22.48 -54.77
C MET A 1 12.99 -21.27 -54.52
N TYR A 2 14.12 -21.17 -55.24
CA TYR A 2 14.99 -20.00 -55.41
C TYR A 2 15.41 -19.15 -54.20
N ARG A 3 16.66 -19.36 -53.81
CA ARG A 3 17.60 -18.29 -53.40
C ARG A 3 18.34 -17.82 -54.67
N PRO A 4 18.64 -16.52 -54.80
CA PRO A 4 20.04 -16.08 -54.86
C PRO A 4 20.25 -14.87 -53.91
N ARG A 5 21.37 -14.62 -53.21
CA ARG A 5 22.79 -15.04 -53.27
C ARG A 5 23.54 -14.52 -54.50
N PHE A 6 24.46 -13.56 -54.28
CA PHE A 6 25.75 -13.28 -54.95
C PHE A 6 26.18 -11.83 -54.58
N LEU A 7 27.45 -11.44 -54.35
CA LEU A 7 28.65 -12.24 -53.99
C LEU A 7 29.82 -11.31 -53.52
N LEU A 8 30.54 -11.71 -52.45
CA LEU A 8 32.01 -11.57 -52.22
C LEU A 8 32.73 -10.19 -52.40
N LEU A 9 34.05 -10.00 -52.15
CA LEU A 9 35.20 -10.80 -51.64
C LEU A 9 35.87 -10.00 -50.47
N VAL A 10 36.28 -10.58 -49.32
CA VAL A 10 37.59 -11.26 -49.01
C VAL A 10 38.78 -10.26 -49.02
N ALA A 11 39.66 -10.19 -48.01
CA ALA A 11 40.67 -11.19 -47.63
C ALA A 11 41.16 -11.09 -46.15
N LEU A 12 41.31 -12.20 -45.38
CA LEU A 12 42.53 -13.06 -45.14
C LEU A 12 43.55 -12.46 -44.12
N LEU A 13 44.21 -13.16 -43.17
CA LEU A 13 44.25 -14.56 -42.64
C LEU A 13 44.98 -14.59 -41.24
N TYR A 14 44.61 -15.54 -40.33
CA TYR A 14 45.46 -16.38 -39.43
C TYR A 14 46.39 -15.75 -38.35
N GLU A 15 46.83 -16.44 -37.27
CA GLU A 15 46.25 -17.52 -36.41
C GLU A 15 47.13 -17.73 -35.13
N GLY A 16 46.56 -18.25 -34.03
CA GLY A 16 47.26 -18.85 -32.86
C GLY A 16 48.18 -17.98 -31.98
N GLU A 17 48.72 -18.47 -30.85
CA GLU A 17 48.14 -19.35 -29.81
C GLU A 17 48.94 -19.25 -28.47
N THR A 18 48.31 -19.64 -27.35
CA THR A 18 48.85 -19.98 -26.00
C THR A 18 50.20 -19.40 -25.46
N ASP A 19 50.06 -18.54 -24.43
CA ASP A 19 50.59 -18.70 -23.05
C ASP A 19 52.09 -18.70 -22.63
N HIS A 20 52.29 -18.25 -21.38
CA HIS A 20 53.30 -18.63 -20.36
C HIS A 20 54.77 -18.12 -20.31
N LEU A 21 55.18 -17.74 -19.07
CA LEU A 21 56.56 -17.60 -18.47
C LEU A 21 57.52 -16.51 -19.05
N ALA A 22 58.56 -16.00 -18.35
CA ALA A 22 58.94 -15.89 -16.92
C ALA A 22 60.21 -14.99 -16.72
N HIS A 23 60.65 -14.79 -15.46
CA HIS A 23 61.97 -14.26 -15.01
C HIS A 23 62.28 -12.77 -15.25
N ALA A 24 63.20 -12.06 -14.53
CA ALA A 24 63.84 -12.16 -13.19
C ALA A 24 64.65 -10.83 -12.94
N ILE A 25 65.38 -10.51 -11.86
CA ILE A 25 65.77 -11.20 -10.60
C ILE A 25 65.35 -10.30 -9.39
N ASP A 26 66.04 -9.92 -8.28
CA ASP A 26 67.39 -10.12 -7.68
C ASP A 26 67.34 -9.84 -6.13
N LYS A 27 68.44 -10.12 -5.39
CA LYS A 27 68.86 -9.60 -4.05
C LYS A 27 68.11 -9.97 -2.75
N THR A 28 68.47 -11.16 -2.27
CA THR A 28 68.80 -11.53 -0.86
C THR A 28 69.79 -10.55 -0.15
N PRO A 29 70.02 -10.57 1.20
CA PRO A 29 70.27 -11.79 2.00
C PRO A 29 69.83 -11.89 3.48
N SER A 30 69.73 -13.16 3.91
CA SER A 30 70.03 -13.79 5.21
C SER A 30 69.93 -13.04 6.55
N GLY A 31 69.18 -13.68 7.48
CA GLY A 31 69.78 -14.08 8.77
C GLY A 31 68.97 -13.83 10.04
N HIS A 32 68.23 -14.85 10.53
CA HIS A 32 68.49 -15.56 11.80
C HIS A 32 67.36 -16.55 12.13
N ILE A 33 67.61 -17.50 13.03
CA ILE A 33 66.68 -18.53 13.48
C ILE A 33 66.20 -18.20 14.88
N GLU A 34 64.88 -18.12 15.10
CA GLU A 34 64.33 -18.33 16.43
C GLU A 34 62.99 -19.07 16.40
N LYS A 35 62.74 -19.91 17.39
CA LYS A 35 61.52 -20.71 17.52
C LYS A 35 60.52 -19.94 18.37
N ASN A 36 59.28 -19.74 17.92
CA ASN A 36 58.20 -19.58 18.88
C ASN A 36 56.84 -20.11 18.40
N SER A 37 56.12 -20.69 19.37
CA SER A 37 54.68 -20.96 19.47
C SER A 37 53.83 -21.02 18.20
N ARG A 38 53.18 -22.18 18.00
CA ARG A 38 51.84 -22.20 17.39
C ARG A 38 50.94 -21.23 18.17
N ALA A 39 50.27 -20.33 17.47
CA ALA A 39 49.11 -19.66 18.04
C ALA A 39 48.09 -20.73 18.50
N PRO A 40 47.34 -20.52 19.61
CA PRO A 40 46.24 -21.41 19.97
C PRO A 40 45.28 -21.52 18.78
N MET A 41 44.92 -22.75 18.43
CA MET A 41 43.93 -22.99 17.38
C MET A 41 42.62 -22.33 17.82
N GLU A 42 42.18 -21.29 17.08
CA GLU A 42 41.06 -20.45 17.48
C GLU A 42 39.80 -21.32 17.61
N LYS A 43 39.42 -21.57 18.86
CA LYS A 43 38.41 -22.57 19.18
C LYS A 43 37.05 -21.99 18.79
N ILE A 44 36.52 -22.43 17.66
CA ILE A 44 35.15 -22.13 17.20
C ILE A 44 34.21 -22.38 18.39
N GLU A 45 33.70 -21.29 18.97
CA GLU A 45 33.13 -21.33 20.31
C GLU A 45 31.69 -21.85 20.24
N SER A 46 31.56 -23.17 20.39
CA SER A 46 30.27 -23.85 20.30
C SER A 46 29.47 -23.68 21.58
N CYS A 47 28.30 -23.06 21.44
CA CYS A 47 27.42 -22.66 22.52
C CYS A 47 26.12 -23.46 22.54
N LYS A 48 25.42 -23.45 23.68
CA LYS A 48 24.06 -23.97 23.86
C LYS A 48 23.08 -22.85 24.23
N MET A 49 23.58 -21.79 24.86
CA MET A 49 22.85 -20.55 25.16
C MET A 49 23.80 -19.35 25.07
N SER A 50 23.27 -18.14 24.89
CA SER A 50 24.08 -16.93 24.73
C SER A 50 25.03 -16.63 25.90
N ARG A 51 24.74 -17.14 27.11
CA ARG A 51 25.62 -17.00 28.29
C ARG A 51 26.89 -17.86 28.21
N ASP A 52 26.99 -18.78 27.27
CA ASP A 52 28.19 -19.59 27.05
C ASP A 52 29.26 -18.83 26.25
N CYS A 53 28.88 -17.72 25.60
CA CYS A 53 29.77 -16.90 24.77
C CYS A 53 30.59 -15.92 25.61
N VAL A 54 31.91 -15.85 25.38
CA VAL A 54 32.83 -15.02 26.18
C VAL A 54 32.45 -13.54 26.21
N ASN A 55 31.91 -12.97 25.12
CA ASN A 55 31.47 -11.58 25.07
C ASN A 55 29.94 -11.41 25.26
N PHE A 56 29.28 -12.22 26.09
CA PHE A 56 27.89 -11.98 26.47
C PHE A 56 27.77 -10.64 27.25
N PRO A 57 26.80 -9.74 26.94
CA PRO A 57 25.64 -9.91 26.06
C PRO A 57 25.79 -9.39 24.61
N GLN A 58 26.98 -9.00 24.17
CA GLN A 58 27.23 -8.53 22.80
C GLN A 58 27.25 -9.66 21.76
N ASP A 59 27.74 -10.84 22.16
CA ASP A 59 27.66 -12.07 21.39
C ASP A 59 26.46 -12.90 21.89
N LEU A 60 25.64 -13.39 20.95
CA LEU A 60 24.52 -14.30 21.23
C LEU A 60 24.73 -15.66 20.56
N CYS A 61 24.17 -16.71 21.14
CA CYS A 61 24.26 -18.05 20.58
C CYS A 61 23.23 -18.23 19.45
N VAL A 62 23.70 -18.41 18.22
CA VAL A 62 22.89 -18.64 17.01
C VAL A 62 23.35 -19.94 16.37
N GLU A 63 22.44 -20.92 16.29
CA GLU A 63 22.70 -22.23 15.67
C GLU A 63 23.97 -22.93 16.22
N SER A 64 24.17 -22.82 17.54
CA SER A 64 25.34 -23.33 18.28
C SER A 64 26.66 -22.58 18.05
N THR A 65 26.65 -21.44 17.36
CA THR A 65 27.80 -20.55 17.16
C THR A 65 27.62 -19.25 17.96
N CYS A 66 28.67 -18.76 18.63
CA CYS A 66 28.66 -17.41 19.21
C CYS A 66 28.78 -16.35 18.12
N VAL A 67 27.75 -15.51 17.98
CA VAL A 67 27.63 -14.50 16.90
C VAL A 67 27.45 -13.11 17.50
N ARG A 68 28.36 -12.21 17.13
CA ARG A 68 28.31 -10.79 17.52
C ARG A 68 27.16 -10.06 16.84
N LEU A 69 26.39 -9.31 17.62
CA LEU A 69 25.22 -8.56 17.16
C LEU A 69 25.23 -7.09 17.58
N GLY A 70 24.40 -6.29 16.93
CA GLY A 70 24.26 -4.85 17.18
C GLY A 70 25.27 -3.96 16.47
N GLN A 71 26.24 -4.52 15.72
CA GLN A 71 27.16 -3.81 14.84
C GLN A 71 26.43 -2.98 13.77
N PRO A 72 27.02 -1.85 13.32
CA PRO A 72 26.44 -1.02 12.28
C PRO A 72 26.40 -1.74 10.93
N CYS A 73 25.32 -1.52 10.18
CA CYS A 73 25.11 -2.04 8.83
C CYS A 73 24.29 -1.06 7.99
N GLN A 74 24.27 -1.27 6.67
CA GLN A 74 23.38 -0.60 5.71
C GLN A 74 22.52 -1.62 4.95
N THR A 75 22.98 -2.87 4.85
CA THR A 75 22.33 -3.98 4.17
C THR A 75 22.52 -5.29 4.95
N ASN A 76 21.67 -6.30 4.69
CA ASN A 76 21.79 -7.62 5.33
C ASN A 76 23.13 -8.32 5.01
N MET A 77 23.77 -8.00 3.88
CA MET A 77 25.08 -8.54 3.47
C MET A 77 26.24 -8.15 4.40
N GLN A 78 26.04 -7.18 5.30
CA GLN A 78 27.02 -6.78 6.31
C GLN A 78 26.76 -7.45 7.68
N CYS A 79 25.72 -8.28 7.78
CA CYS A 79 25.42 -9.07 8.97
C CYS A 79 25.93 -10.51 8.80
N PRO A 80 26.24 -11.22 9.91
CA PRO A 80 26.59 -12.64 9.87
C PRO A 80 25.53 -13.46 9.13
N HIS A 81 25.98 -14.36 8.25
CA HIS A 81 25.12 -15.11 7.32
C HIS A 81 24.25 -16.16 8.04
N PHE A 82 23.11 -15.73 8.56
CA PHE A 82 22.02 -16.58 9.07
C PHE A 82 20.67 -15.97 8.67
N ASP A 83 19.71 -16.80 8.23
CA ASP A 83 18.37 -16.39 7.74
C ASP A 83 17.52 -15.61 8.77
N GLN A 84 17.98 -15.58 10.02
CA GLN A 84 17.34 -14.94 11.16
C GLN A 84 18.03 -13.64 11.63
N ILE A 85 19.15 -13.23 11.00
CA ILE A 85 19.84 -11.97 11.32
C ILE A 85 19.59 -10.94 10.20
N PHE A 86 19.08 -9.77 10.58
CA PHE A 86 18.67 -8.72 9.64
C PHE A 86 19.32 -7.38 9.97
N CYS A 87 19.62 -6.59 8.94
CA CYS A 87 19.96 -5.19 9.10
C CYS A 87 18.69 -4.36 9.27
N VAL A 88 18.44 -3.91 10.50
CA VAL A 88 17.26 -3.12 10.88
C VAL A 88 17.74 -1.85 11.59
N ASN A 89 17.23 -0.68 11.20
CA ASN A 89 17.60 0.59 11.83
C ASN A 89 19.14 0.83 11.86
N ASN A 90 19.82 0.44 10.78
CA ASN A 90 21.28 0.43 10.62
C ASN A 90 22.06 -0.47 11.60
N ARG A 91 21.43 -1.48 12.20
CA ARG A 91 22.06 -2.44 13.12
C ARG A 91 21.71 -3.89 12.78
N CYS A 92 22.67 -4.79 12.92
CA CYS A 92 22.40 -6.23 12.78
C CYS A 92 21.69 -6.77 14.04
N ILE A 93 20.47 -7.29 13.88
CA ILE A 93 19.66 -7.86 14.98
C ILE A 93 19.15 -9.27 14.64
N LEU A 94 18.94 -10.08 15.68
CA LEU A 94 18.25 -11.38 15.57
C LEU A 94 16.73 -11.16 15.56
N LEU A 95 16.02 -11.86 14.67
CA LEU A 95 14.55 -11.86 14.55
C LEU A 95 13.98 -13.28 14.52
N GLY A 96 12.65 -13.39 14.46
CA GLY A 96 11.94 -14.68 14.44
C GLY A 96 11.53 -15.22 15.80
N GLU A 97 11.83 -14.51 16.90
CA GLU A 97 11.35 -14.80 18.25
C GLU A 97 9.82 -14.70 18.36
N LYS A 98 9.25 -15.33 19.39
CA LYS A 98 7.79 -15.40 19.61
C LYS A 98 7.25 -14.10 20.19
N CYS A 99 6.09 -13.68 19.70
CA CYS A 99 5.41 -12.46 20.13
C CYS A 99 3.89 -12.60 20.06
N PHE A 100 3.19 -11.70 20.75
CA PHE A 100 1.75 -11.46 20.71
C PHE A 100 1.41 -10.03 20.27
N ARG A 101 2.31 -9.06 20.47
CA ARG A 101 2.12 -7.64 20.10
C ARG A 101 3.35 -7.07 19.42
N ASP A 102 3.15 -6.07 18.57
CA ASP A 102 4.24 -5.46 17.78
C ASP A 102 5.32 -4.80 18.64
N ARG A 103 4.96 -4.26 19.81
CA ARG A 103 5.88 -3.63 20.78
C ARG A 103 6.72 -4.63 21.59
N GLU A 104 6.51 -5.92 21.42
CA GLU A 104 7.35 -6.95 22.04
C GLU A 104 8.61 -7.22 21.18
N CYS A 105 8.64 -6.74 19.93
CA CYS A 105 9.73 -6.98 18.99
C CYS A 105 10.86 -5.94 19.09
N PRO A 106 12.13 -6.33 18.88
CA PRO A 106 13.30 -5.45 18.92
C PRO A 106 13.28 -4.45 17.76
N GLU A 107 13.82 -3.24 17.97
CA GLU A 107 13.83 -2.14 16.99
C GLU A 107 12.42 -1.73 16.47
N TYR A 108 11.33 -2.04 17.17
CA TYR A 108 9.99 -1.46 16.92
C TYR A 108 10.10 0.09 16.88
N PRO A 109 9.57 0.78 15.85
CA PRO A 109 8.54 0.34 14.90
C PRO A 109 9.06 -0.23 13.56
N HIS A 110 10.36 -0.50 13.42
CA HIS A 110 10.93 -1.14 12.21
C HIS A 110 10.74 -2.67 12.17
N THR A 111 10.08 -3.22 13.20
CA THR A 111 9.68 -4.62 13.27
C THR A 111 8.23 -4.72 13.74
N ALA A 112 7.61 -5.86 13.44
CA ALA A 112 6.25 -6.16 13.87
C ALA A 112 6.07 -7.65 14.13
N CYS A 113 5.07 -7.96 14.95
CA CYS A 113 4.62 -9.30 15.24
C CYS A 113 3.69 -9.78 14.12
N LEU A 114 4.18 -10.71 13.30
CA LEU A 114 3.53 -11.21 12.09
C LEU A 114 3.42 -12.74 12.18
N LYS A 115 2.18 -13.25 12.30
CA LYS A 115 1.87 -14.68 12.55
C LYS A 115 2.57 -15.25 13.79
N GLY A 116 2.65 -14.46 14.86
CA GLY A 116 3.24 -14.86 16.16
C GLY A 116 4.77 -14.85 16.22
N LYS A 117 5.45 -14.32 15.19
CA LYS A 117 6.90 -14.10 15.18
C LYS A 117 7.26 -12.65 14.86
N CYS A 118 8.33 -12.14 15.46
CA CYS A 118 8.89 -10.84 15.14
C CYS A 118 9.59 -10.85 13.77
N LYS A 119 9.23 -9.90 12.90
CA LYS A 119 9.77 -9.75 11.54
C LYS A 119 9.99 -8.27 11.19
N GLN A 120 10.90 -8.01 10.25
CA GLN A 120 11.19 -6.66 9.74
C GLN A 120 10.00 -6.08 8.96
N ILE A 121 9.76 -4.78 9.13
CA ILE A 121 8.85 -3.96 8.32
C ILE A 121 9.51 -2.62 7.96
N GLY A 122 8.94 -1.88 7.01
CA GLY A 122 9.45 -0.58 6.56
C GLY A 122 10.62 -0.64 5.57
N GLN A 123 11.13 -1.84 5.24
CA GLN A 123 12.07 -2.06 4.15
C GLN A 123 11.44 -1.76 2.79
N THR A 124 12.29 -1.45 1.81
CA THR A 124 11.89 -1.19 0.42
C THR A 124 11.30 -2.44 -0.24
N CYS A 125 10.30 -2.25 -1.10
CA CYS A 125 9.65 -3.30 -1.88
C CYS A 125 9.12 -2.74 -3.20
N PHE A 126 8.80 -3.63 -4.13
CA PHE A 126 8.13 -3.36 -5.41
C PHE A 126 6.79 -4.10 -5.51
N LEU A 127 6.70 -5.30 -4.92
CA LEU A 127 5.53 -6.17 -4.91
C LEU A 127 5.15 -6.56 -3.46
N ASP A 128 3.90 -6.96 -3.25
CA ASP A 128 3.43 -7.41 -1.94
C ASP A 128 4.15 -8.70 -1.46
N ASP A 129 4.64 -9.53 -2.39
CA ASP A 129 5.41 -10.76 -2.09
C ASP A 129 6.84 -10.48 -1.61
N ASP A 130 7.40 -9.27 -1.82
CA ASP A 130 8.65 -8.84 -1.19
C ASP A 130 8.49 -8.65 0.33
N CYS A 131 7.24 -8.61 0.81
CA CYS A 131 6.90 -8.30 2.19
C CYS A 131 6.56 -9.56 3.00
N PRO A 132 7.00 -9.64 4.28
CA PRO A 132 6.73 -10.80 5.11
C PRO A 132 5.24 -10.90 5.45
N SER A 133 4.52 -11.81 4.80
CA SER A 133 3.08 -12.04 5.01
C SER A 133 2.69 -12.10 6.50
N PRO A 134 1.68 -11.31 6.97
CA PRO A 134 0.73 -10.51 6.19
C PRO A 134 1.04 -8.99 6.15
N ALA A 135 2.30 -8.60 5.99
CA ALA A 135 2.62 -7.25 5.53
C ALA A 135 2.38 -7.12 4.01
N GLU A 136 2.09 -5.91 3.53
CA GLU A 136 1.87 -5.56 2.11
C GLU A 136 2.83 -4.43 1.70
N CYS A 137 3.12 -4.31 0.41
CA CYS A 137 3.96 -3.26 -0.15
C CYS A 137 3.15 -2.01 -0.50
N VAL A 138 3.29 -0.95 0.30
CA VAL A 138 2.57 0.31 0.11
C VAL A 138 3.56 1.45 -0.04
N ASN A 139 3.43 2.21 -1.14
CA ASN A 139 4.33 3.32 -1.51
C ASN A 139 5.82 2.93 -1.47
N GLY A 140 6.12 1.71 -1.95
CA GLY A 140 7.47 1.16 -1.98
C GLY A 140 8.03 0.72 -0.62
N LYS A 141 7.18 0.57 0.43
CA LYS A 141 7.59 0.05 1.74
C LYS A 141 6.66 -1.03 2.28
N CYS A 142 7.24 -2.05 2.91
CA CYS A 142 6.47 -3.11 3.57
C CYS A 142 5.80 -2.60 4.84
N VAL A 143 4.46 -2.67 4.90
CA VAL A 143 3.66 -2.18 6.03
C VAL A 143 2.69 -3.23 6.55
N LYS A 144 2.46 -3.23 7.87
CA LYS A 144 1.44 -4.07 8.50
C LYS A 144 0.07 -3.38 8.40
N LEU A 145 -0.82 -3.92 7.58
CA LEU A 145 -2.22 -3.46 7.48
C LEU A 145 -3.11 -4.12 8.54
N ASN A 146 -4.39 -3.74 8.56
CA ASN A 146 -5.40 -4.15 9.54
C ASN A 146 -5.09 -3.75 11.01
N THR A 147 -4.08 -2.90 11.21
CA THR A 147 -3.75 -2.23 12.47
C THR A 147 -4.87 -1.29 12.92
N PHE A 148 -4.97 -1.05 14.24
CA PHE A 148 -5.98 -0.16 14.82
C PHE A 148 -5.71 1.30 14.47
N CYS A 149 -6.78 2.07 14.22
CA CYS A 149 -6.74 3.51 13.96
C CYS A 149 -8.03 4.22 14.39
N ARG A 150 -7.95 5.55 14.51
CA ARG A 150 -9.10 6.46 14.67
C ARG A 150 -9.26 7.39 13.47
N THR A 151 -8.15 7.80 12.86
CA THR A 151 -8.06 8.72 11.72
C THR A 151 -7.20 8.15 10.60
N ASP A 152 -7.35 8.69 9.38
CA ASP A 152 -6.60 8.23 8.21
C ASP A 152 -5.09 8.49 8.28
N ASN A 153 -4.66 9.43 9.14
CA ASN A 153 -3.25 9.78 9.35
C ASN A 153 -2.51 8.81 10.28
N GLU A 154 -3.23 7.97 11.02
CA GLU A 154 -2.63 6.89 11.85
C GLU A 154 -2.22 5.68 11.01
N CYS A 155 -2.59 5.63 9.73
CA CYS A 155 -2.35 4.48 8.88
C CYS A 155 -1.01 4.53 8.14
N PRO A 156 -0.23 3.43 8.16
CA PRO A 156 1.05 3.38 7.47
C PRO A 156 0.83 3.36 5.95
N GLY A 157 1.58 4.18 5.21
CA GLY A 157 1.38 4.32 3.76
C GLY A 157 0.03 4.97 3.39
N SER A 158 -0.42 5.94 4.19
CA SER A 158 -1.60 6.77 3.89
C SER A 158 -1.23 8.01 3.07
N PRO A 159 -1.87 8.27 1.90
CA PRO A 159 -2.67 7.35 1.07
C PRO A 159 -1.77 6.34 0.33
N PRO A 160 -2.28 5.20 -0.18
CA PRO A 160 -3.69 4.81 -0.38
C PRO A 160 -4.31 3.97 0.75
N VAL A 161 -3.67 3.84 1.91
CA VAL A 161 -4.25 3.16 3.08
C VAL A 161 -5.09 4.13 3.90
N TYR A 162 -6.32 3.75 4.24
CA TYR A 162 -7.26 4.58 5.00
C TYR A 162 -7.80 3.86 6.23
N CYS A 163 -8.15 4.63 7.26
CA CYS A 163 -8.82 4.13 8.45
C CYS A 163 -10.32 3.93 8.19
N LEU A 164 -10.79 2.69 8.31
CA LEU A 164 -12.19 2.31 8.11
C LEU A 164 -12.60 1.24 9.14
N LYS A 165 -13.71 1.47 9.84
CA LYS A 165 -14.17 0.64 10.97
C LYS A 165 -13.05 0.37 12.00
N SER A 166 -12.27 1.41 12.29
CA SER A 166 -11.09 1.41 13.18
C SER A 166 -9.95 0.45 12.79
N LYS A 167 -9.85 0.10 11.50
CA LYS A 167 -8.71 -0.61 10.92
C LYS A 167 -8.10 0.14 9.74
N CYS A 168 -6.79 0.04 9.57
CA CYS A 168 -6.08 0.53 8.38
C CYS A 168 -6.23 -0.45 7.22
N ILE A 169 -6.85 0.00 6.13
CA ILE A 169 -7.24 -0.82 4.98
C ILE A 169 -6.82 -0.11 3.68
N ARG A 170 -6.13 -0.83 2.80
CA ARG A 170 -5.74 -0.37 1.46
C ARG A 170 -6.99 -0.16 0.58
N MET A 171 -7.05 0.96 -0.13
CA MET A 171 -8.12 1.28 -1.08
C MET A 171 -7.57 1.36 -2.51
N GLY A 172 -8.47 1.51 -3.49
CA GLY A 172 -8.11 1.61 -4.91
C GLY A 172 -8.24 0.30 -5.68
N GLN A 173 -8.76 -0.77 -5.07
CA GLN A 173 -9.10 -2.01 -5.78
C GLN A 173 -10.09 -1.75 -6.91
N SER A 174 -9.89 -2.43 -8.05
CA SER A 174 -10.69 -2.25 -9.27
C SER A 174 -12.14 -2.66 -9.08
N CYS A 175 -13.05 -1.94 -9.73
CA CYS A 175 -14.49 -2.19 -9.68
C CYS A 175 -15.22 -1.68 -10.93
N SER A 176 -16.43 -2.19 -11.13
CA SER A 176 -17.44 -1.69 -12.07
C SER A 176 -18.68 -1.15 -11.36
N ARG A 177 -18.99 -1.65 -10.14
CA ARG A 177 -20.16 -1.27 -9.35
C ARG A 177 -19.83 -1.04 -7.88
N ASP A 178 -20.66 -0.25 -7.20
CA ASP A 178 -20.47 0.08 -5.78
C ASP A 178 -20.47 -1.16 -4.87
N SER A 179 -21.24 -2.19 -5.22
CA SER A 179 -21.37 -3.45 -4.48
C SER A 179 -20.14 -4.36 -4.55
N GLU A 180 -19.20 -4.11 -5.47
CA GLU A 180 -17.95 -4.88 -5.59
C GLU A 180 -16.88 -4.39 -4.60
N CYS A 181 -17.09 -3.21 -4.00
CA CYS A 181 -16.21 -2.68 -2.97
C CYS A 181 -16.49 -3.39 -1.63
N LEU A 182 -15.50 -4.14 -1.12
CA LEU A 182 -15.51 -4.98 0.10
C LEU A 182 -16.13 -4.34 1.37
N HIS A 183 -16.24 -3.02 1.44
CA HIS A 183 -16.76 -2.28 2.60
C HIS A 183 -17.93 -1.33 2.25
N PHE A 184 -18.62 -1.58 1.14
CA PHE A 184 -19.91 -0.97 0.82
C PHE A 184 -20.88 -1.06 2.03
N PRO A 185 -21.64 0.01 2.36
CA PRO A 185 -21.76 1.29 1.66
C PRO A 185 -20.77 2.38 2.11
N HIS A 186 -19.71 2.04 2.87
CA HIS A 186 -18.67 2.99 3.27
C HIS A 186 -17.52 3.13 2.26
N THR A 187 -17.47 2.22 1.29
CA THR A 187 -16.70 2.36 0.05
C THR A 187 -17.62 2.27 -1.15
N VAL A 188 -17.26 2.99 -2.22
CA VAL A 188 -18.05 3.11 -3.46
C VAL A 188 -17.10 3.12 -4.67
N CYS A 189 -17.61 2.73 -5.82
CA CYS A 189 -16.85 2.68 -7.07
C CYS A 189 -16.93 4.03 -7.80
N VAL A 190 -15.78 4.67 -8.06
CA VAL A 190 -15.67 5.91 -8.84
C VAL A 190 -14.46 5.78 -9.77
N ASN A 191 -14.65 6.09 -11.06
CA ASN A 191 -13.62 5.94 -12.11
C ASN A 191 -12.94 4.56 -12.08
N SER A 192 -13.75 3.51 -11.93
CA SER A 192 -13.34 2.10 -11.82
C SER A 192 -12.44 1.72 -10.62
N GLN A 193 -12.34 2.60 -9.62
CA GLN A 193 -11.62 2.33 -8.36
C GLN A 193 -12.56 2.43 -7.15
N CYS A 194 -12.37 1.55 -6.18
CA CYS A 194 -13.08 1.60 -4.90
C CYS A 194 -12.45 2.65 -3.97
N ILE A 195 -13.25 3.66 -3.61
CA ILE A 195 -12.83 4.80 -2.77
C ILE A 195 -13.58 4.80 -1.44
N LYS A 196 -12.97 5.36 -0.39
CA LYS A 196 -13.64 5.67 0.87
C LYS A 196 -14.61 6.84 0.67
N ILE A 197 -15.82 6.74 1.25
CA ILE A 197 -16.83 7.81 1.21
C ILE A 197 -17.32 8.17 2.61
N GLY A 198 -17.96 9.34 2.76
CA GLY A 198 -18.44 9.83 4.05
C GLY A 198 -17.36 10.41 4.97
N GLN A 199 -16.19 10.79 4.45
CA GLN A 199 -15.22 11.65 5.12
C GLN A 199 -15.77 13.07 5.35
N TYR A 200 -15.19 13.83 6.29
CA TYR A 200 -15.58 15.22 6.57
C TYR A 200 -15.13 16.17 5.46
N CYS A 201 -15.89 17.23 5.22
CA CYS A 201 -15.59 18.27 4.23
C CYS A 201 -16.19 19.63 4.64
N LYS A 202 -15.64 20.71 4.07
CA LYS A 202 -16.19 22.08 4.18
C LYS A 202 -16.70 22.60 2.84
N LYS A 203 -16.06 22.21 1.73
CA LYS A 203 -16.46 22.50 0.36
C LYS A 203 -16.39 21.23 -0.50
N ASN A 204 -16.98 21.27 -1.69
CA ASN A 204 -17.02 20.14 -2.62
C ASN A 204 -15.62 19.64 -3.01
N GLU A 205 -14.67 20.54 -3.13
CA GLU A 205 -13.29 20.29 -3.56
C GLU A 205 -12.47 19.55 -2.47
N ASN A 206 -13.01 19.39 -1.25
CA ASN A 206 -12.43 18.50 -0.24
C ASN A 206 -12.79 17.02 -0.46
N CYS A 207 -13.70 16.73 -1.40
CA CYS A 207 -14.12 15.36 -1.69
C CYS A 207 -13.29 14.78 -2.84
N LEU A 208 -12.63 13.65 -2.56
CA LEU A 208 -11.88 12.88 -3.56
C LEU A 208 -12.81 12.52 -4.72
N TYR A 209 -12.34 12.72 -5.96
CA TYR A 209 -13.14 12.53 -7.17
C TYR A 209 -14.39 13.44 -7.25
N TYR A 210 -14.33 14.66 -6.72
CA TYR A 210 -15.17 15.76 -7.21
C TYR A 210 -14.95 15.93 -8.73
N PRO A 211 -15.99 16.10 -9.57
CA PRO A 211 -17.40 16.37 -9.24
C PRO A 211 -18.34 15.16 -9.06
N GLN A 212 -17.86 13.91 -9.19
CA GLN A 212 -18.64 12.69 -8.96
C GLN A 212 -19.04 12.53 -7.48
N THR A 213 -18.18 12.99 -6.57
CA THR A 213 -18.49 13.19 -5.16
C THR A 213 -18.72 14.67 -4.83
N GLN A 214 -19.56 14.97 -3.84
CA GLN A 214 -19.85 16.33 -3.39
C GLN A 214 -19.97 16.41 -1.86
N CYS A 215 -19.76 17.61 -1.32
CA CYS A 215 -19.82 17.89 0.11
C CYS A 215 -21.23 18.28 0.54
N ILE A 216 -21.88 17.43 1.31
CA ILE A 216 -23.29 17.58 1.69
C ILE A 216 -23.39 17.37 3.21
N ASN A 217 -23.92 18.37 3.93
CA ASN A 217 -23.96 18.39 5.40
C ASN A 217 -22.58 18.08 6.04
N SER A 218 -21.51 18.69 5.49
CA SER A 218 -20.11 18.46 5.86
C SER A 218 -19.60 17.01 5.74
N ARG A 219 -20.24 16.19 4.89
CA ARG A 219 -19.78 14.82 4.56
C ARG A 219 -19.71 14.61 3.05
N CYS A 220 -18.69 13.93 2.57
CA CYS A 220 -18.56 13.60 1.15
C CYS A 220 -19.52 12.47 0.74
N ILE A 221 -20.23 12.65 -0.37
CA ILE A 221 -21.25 11.72 -0.89
C ILE A 221 -21.04 11.51 -2.39
N LYS A 222 -21.10 10.26 -2.87
CA LYS A 222 -21.23 9.94 -4.30
C LYS A 222 -22.68 10.18 -4.74
N LEU A 223 -22.90 11.06 -5.71
CA LEU A 223 -24.24 11.30 -6.26
C LEU A 223 -24.65 10.15 -7.19
N GLY A 224 -25.88 9.63 -7.04
CA GLY A 224 -26.35 8.49 -7.84
C GLY A 224 -25.66 7.16 -7.48
N GLN A 225 -25.12 7.03 -6.26
CA GLN A 225 -24.68 5.73 -5.72
C GLN A 225 -25.80 4.69 -5.89
N GLN A 226 -25.45 3.50 -6.36
CA GLN A 226 -26.44 2.44 -6.63
C GLN A 226 -27.03 1.87 -5.34
N CYS A 227 -28.34 1.62 -5.35
CA CYS A 227 -29.07 1.06 -4.21
C CYS A 227 -30.28 0.23 -4.67
N SER A 228 -30.60 -0.80 -3.89
CA SER A 228 -31.87 -1.53 -3.88
C SER A 228 -32.76 -1.13 -2.70
N SER A 229 -32.19 -0.50 -1.66
CA SER A 229 -32.96 0.03 -0.52
C SER A 229 -32.29 1.25 0.12
N SER A 230 -33.08 2.08 0.79
CA SER A 230 -32.58 3.29 1.49
C SER A 230 -31.56 2.99 2.61
N ALA A 231 -31.48 1.75 3.09
CA ALA A 231 -30.50 1.34 4.11
C ALA A 231 -29.07 1.22 3.57
N GLN A 232 -28.90 1.11 2.25
CA GLN A 232 -27.61 1.13 1.55
C GLN A 232 -27.14 2.56 1.24
N CYS A 233 -28.04 3.55 1.28
CA CYS A 233 -27.65 4.95 1.10
C CYS A 233 -26.93 5.51 2.33
N PRO A 234 -26.04 6.50 2.16
CA PRO A 234 -25.39 7.17 3.28
C PRO A 234 -26.43 7.73 4.27
N ARG A 235 -26.29 7.38 5.56
CA ARG A 235 -27.26 7.67 6.62
C ARG A 235 -27.28 9.16 7.01
N PHE A 236 -27.85 9.98 6.15
CA PHE A 236 -28.06 11.43 6.34
C PHE A 236 -29.53 11.79 6.21
N ALA A 237 -29.94 12.86 6.90
CA ALA A 237 -31.32 13.36 6.83
C ALA A 237 -31.74 13.64 5.38
N GLY A 238 -32.83 13.00 4.96
CA GLY A 238 -33.39 13.12 3.62
C GLY A 238 -32.89 12.12 2.57
N MET A 239 -31.87 11.31 2.85
CA MET A 239 -31.42 10.28 1.91
C MET A 239 -32.44 9.15 1.77
N ARG A 240 -32.79 8.82 0.52
CA ARG A 240 -33.67 7.70 0.14
C ARG A 240 -33.17 7.04 -1.14
N CYS A 241 -33.41 5.76 -1.30
CA CYS A 241 -33.24 5.10 -2.59
C CYS A 241 -34.46 5.41 -3.48
N THR A 242 -34.24 5.83 -4.73
CA THR A 242 -35.30 6.07 -5.73
C THR A 242 -34.71 5.86 -7.13
N ASN A 243 -35.44 5.16 -8.01
CA ASN A 243 -34.95 4.79 -9.35
C ASN A 243 -33.54 4.16 -9.34
N TRP A 244 -33.27 3.30 -8.33
CA TRP A 244 -31.98 2.64 -8.06
C TRP A 244 -30.79 3.56 -7.69
N GLY A 245 -31.02 4.86 -7.53
CA GLY A 245 -30.02 5.83 -7.06
C GLY A 245 -30.31 6.36 -5.66
N CYS A 246 -29.25 6.66 -4.89
CA CYS A 246 -29.37 7.38 -3.63
C CYS A 246 -29.61 8.88 -3.87
N ILE A 247 -30.82 9.32 -3.56
CA ILE A 247 -31.30 10.69 -3.74
C ILE A 247 -31.46 11.37 -2.38
N ARG A 248 -30.93 12.59 -2.22
CA ARG A 248 -31.27 13.44 -1.07
C ARG A 248 -32.52 14.26 -1.39
N TYR A 249 -33.54 14.09 -0.55
CA TYR A 249 -34.73 14.92 -0.50
C TYR A 249 -34.67 15.91 0.66
N GLY A 250 -35.17 17.12 0.45
CA GLY A 250 -35.32 18.14 1.47
C GLY A 250 -36.79 18.35 1.87
N ASN A 251 -37.06 19.58 2.30
CA ASN A 251 -38.39 20.09 2.60
C ASN A 251 -39.26 20.22 1.34
N SER A 252 -40.55 20.48 1.53
CA SER A 252 -41.44 20.98 0.47
C SER A 252 -40.98 22.34 -0.06
N CYS A 253 -41.36 22.65 -1.29
CA CYS A 253 -41.09 23.90 -1.97
C CYS A 253 -42.05 24.12 -3.14
N GLU A 254 -42.14 25.36 -3.58
CA GLU A 254 -42.77 25.80 -4.84
C GLU A 254 -41.69 26.29 -5.83
N ILE A 255 -40.65 26.95 -5.32
CA ILE A 255 -39.57 27.55 -6.11
C ILE A 255 -38.18 27.13 -5.64
N ASP A 256 -37.21 27.11 -6.58
CA ASP A 256 -35.82 26.75 -6.30
C ASP A 256 -35.17 27.56 -5.16
N LYS A 257 -35.59 28.83 -4.95
CA LYS A 257 -35.04 29.72 -3.90
C LYS A 257 -35.35 29.26 -2.47
N GLN A 258 -36.36 28.40 -2.26
CA GLN A 258 -36.66 27.79 -0.96
C GLN A 258 -35.71 26.62 -0.64
N CYS A 259 -34.90 26.15 -1.61
CA CYS A 259 -34.05 24.98 -1.46
C CYS A 259 -32.61 25.34 -1.08
N THR A 260 -32.12 24.73 0.00
CA THR A 260 -30.75 24.91 0.52
C THR A 260 -29.73 23.98 -0.15
N PHE A 261 -28.43 24.22 0.05
CA PHE A 261 -27.32 23.36 -0.40
C PHE A 261 -27.28 23.04 -1.92
N GLY A 262 -27.81 23.93 -2.76
CA GLY A 262 -27.86 23.75 -4.22
C GLY A 262 -28.90 22.74 -4.70
N MET A 263 -29.82 22.31 -3.81
CA MET A 263 -30.97 21.49 -4.18
C MET A 263 -31.93 22.28 -5.08
N LYS A 264 -32.69 21.57 -5.91
CA LYS A 264 -33.64 22.13 -6.88
C LYS A 264 -35.06 21.73 -6.53
N CYS A 265 -36.04 22.61 -6.78
CA CYS A 265 -37.43 22.31 -6.48
C CYS A 265 -38.05 21.49 -7.61
N VAL A 266 -38.43 20.25 -7.34
CA VAL A 266 -38.92 19.27 -8.33
C VAL A 266 -40.10 18.53 -7.73
N VAL A 267 -41.25 18.57 -8.41
CA VAL A 267 -42.54 17.98 -7.93
C VAL A 267 -42.83 18.34 -6.47
N GLY A 268 -42.86 19.65 -6.18
CA GLY A 268 -43.19 20.19 -4.85
C GLY A 268 -42.14 19.96 -3.75
N ARG A 269 -40.92 19.47 -4.07
CA ARG A 269 -39.92 19.09 -3.08
C ARG A 269 -38.48 19.43 -3.50
N CYS A 270 -37.64 19.81 -2.54
CA CYS A 270 -36.22 20.03 -2.81
C CYS A 270 -35.49 18.69 -3.05
N ILE A 271 -34.74 18.59 -4.15
CA ILE A 271 -33.98 17.39 -4.56
C ILE A 271 -32.53 17.76 -4.89
N GLN A 272 -31.56 16.95 -4.43
CA GLN A 272 -30.16 17.09 -4.85
C GLN A 272 -29.98 16.48 -6.25
N LEU A 273 -29.72 17.31 -7.25
CA LEU A 273 -29.43 16.91 -8.63
C LEU A 273 -27.92 16.90 -8.89
N GLY A 274 -27.48 16.68 -10.14
CA GLY A 274 -26.07 16.53 -10.52
C GLY A 274 -25.54 15.09 -10.48
N GLN A 275 -26.41 14.11 -10.23
CA GLN A 275 -26.12 12.67 -10.25
C GLN A 275 -25.70 12.21 -11.64
N ALA A 276 -24.80 11.23 -11.74
CA ALA A 276 -24.37 10.68 -13.03
C ALA A 276 -25.50 9.89 -13.72
N CYS A 277 -25.63 10.06 -15.04
CA CYS A 277 -26.65 9.38 -15.85
C CYS A 277 -26.13 9.06 -17.25
N LEU A 278 -26.71 8.03 -17.87
CA LEU A 278 -26.49 7.68 -19.28
C LEU A 278 -27.69 8.09 -20.16
N ASN A 279 -28.88 8.12 -19.58
CA ASN A 279 -30.10 8.61 -20.22
C ASN A 279 -31.10 9.14 -19.17
N ASN A 280 -32.19 9.76 -19.64
CA ASN A 280 -33.19 10.37 -18.76
C ASN A 280 -33.72 9.42 -17.67
N LYS A 281 -33.90 8.11 -17.95
CA LYS A 281 -34.49 7.15 -16.99
C LYS A 281 -33.63 6.93 -15.73
N ASN A 282 -32.36 7.32 -15.74
CA ASN A 282 -31.51 7.29 -14.55
C ASN A 282 -31.84 8.42 -13.55
N CYS A 283 -32.60 9.44 -13.96
CA CYS A 283 -32.83 10.64 -13.16
C CYS A 283 -34.11 10.54 -12.31
N PRO A 284 -34.11 11.10 -11.08
CA PRO A 284 -35.29 11.09 -10.23
C PRO A 284 -36.36 12.04 -10.79
N HIS A 285 -37.60 11.57 -10.89
CA HIS A 285 -38.72 12.32 -11.52
C HIS A 285 -38.55 12.57 -13.03
N SER A 286 -37.71 11.79 -13.71
CA SER A 286 -37.65 11.83 -15.18
C SER A 286 -38.97 11.40 -15.83
N GLN A 287 -39.74 10.55 -15.16
CA GLN A 287 -41.04 10.06 -15.63
C GLN A 287 -42.14 11.13 -15.63
N THR A 288 -41.96 12.26 -14.93
CA THR A 288 -42.84 13.42 -15.00
C THR A 288 -42.28 14.52 -15.92
N GLY A 289 -41.19 14.25 -16.63
CA GLY A 289 -40.49 15.22 -17.48
C GLY A 289 -39.64 16.26 -16.74
N GLU A 290 -39.77 16.36 -15.42
CA GLU A 290 -39.15 17.38 -14.54
C GLU A 290 -37.63 17.30 -14.45
N THR A 291 -37.02 16.14 -14.74
CA THR A 291 -35.56 16.01 -14.86
C THR A 291 -35.14 15.30 -16.13
N LYS A 292 -33.98 15.71 -16.65
CA LYS A 292 -33.35 15.18 -17.87
C LYS A 292 -31.87 14.94 -17.61
N CYS A 293 -31.30 14.01 -18.37
CA CYS A 293 -29.87 13.76 -18.41
C CYS A 293 -29.21 14.69 -19.43
N ILE A 294 -28.38 15.63 -18.98
CA ILE A 294 -27.65 16.56 -19.84
C ILE A 294 -26.17 16.53 -19.43
N ASN A 295 -25.27 16.37 -20.40
CA ASN A 295 -23.82 16.23 -20.19
C ASN A 295 -23.48 15.19 -19.10
N TYR A 296 -24.12 14.01 -19.20
CA TYR A 296 -24.05 12.89 -18.26
C TYR A 296 -24.45 13.20 -16.81
N ARG A 297 -25.19 14.30 -16.57
CA ARG A 297 -25.74 14.64 -15.25
C ARG A 297 -27.24 14.88 -15.27
N CYS A 298 -27.91 14.42 -14.21
CA CYS A 298 -29.31 14.73 -13.98
C CYS A 298 -29.47 16.20 -13.60
N VAL A 299 -30.26 16.95 -14.38
CA VAL A 299 -30.60 18.35 -14.15
C VAL A 299 -32.11 18.54 -14.18
N LYS A 300 -32.60 19.63 -13.57
CA LYS A 300 -34.00 20.02 -13.67
C LYS A 300 -34.28 20.49 -15.10
N SER A 301 -35.37 20.01 -15.69
CA SER A 301 -35.88 20.51 -16.97
C SER A 301 -36.26 21.97 -16.83
N GLY A 302 -35.79 22.81 -17.74
CA GLY A 302 -36.37 24.14 -17.91
C GLY A 302 -37.77 24.02 -18.49
N HIS A 303 -38.75 24.63 -17.81
CA HIS A 303 -39.51 25.65 -18.51
C HIS A 303 -38.55 26.82 -18.80
N ASN A 304 -38.73 27.47 -19.95
CA ASN A 304 -38.04 28.73 -20.27
C ASN A 304 -38.55 29.87 -19.39
#